data_AF-A0A6N6L2E1-F1
#
_entry.id   AF-A0A6N6L2E1-F1
#
_cell.length_a   1.000
_cell.length_b   1.000
_cell.length_c   1.000
_cell.angle_alpha   90.00
_cell.angle_beta   90.00
_cell.angle_gamma   90.00
#
_symmetry.space_group_name_H-M   'P 1'
#
loop_
_entity.id
_entity.type
_entity.pdbx_description
1 polymer ?
#
loop_
_entity_poly.entity_id
_entity_poly.type
_entity_poly.pdbx_seq_one_letter_code
_entity_poly.pdbx_strand_id
1 'polypeptide(L)'
;MQDQSPPSSGQHQQKYAKAIQAARDTSEQAFHAWFDASSSLDESVTSGFWDFSVHILTPQVLQYIASPHQKTALEIGHGGGRLLNVACNYFGKSIGIDIHDQNDYVAEFLKGQGKDNFELIKTNGTEIEVAGTSIDLVYSFIVLQHLPSYQALEGYIAAVSRILKPGGVAQLYFGKFGQLSFGEQLRYRLQGYKEITNAEVNHTSLVVHSGKMKSLCGRYGLRVVDFGISYKNVPSGYPGSPGNQNYVTAVRQ
;
A
#
# COMPACT_ATOMS: atom_id res chain seq x y z
N MET A 1 28.18 11.85 20.23
CA MET A 1 27.41 10.69 19.79
C MET A 1 26.03 11.19 19.41
N GLN A 2 25.70 11.27 18.13
CA GLN A 2 24.34 11.62 17.73
C GLN A 2 23.44 10.45 18.09
N ASP A 3 22.39 10.75 18.84
CA ASP A 3 21.32 9.81 19.19
C ASP A 3 20.69 9.29 17.88
N GLN A 4 20.99 8.04 17.51
CA GLN A 4 20.44 7.35 16.35
C GLN A 4 19.14 6.61 16.70
N SER A 5 18.34 7.19 17.59
CA SER A 5 16.98 6.70 17.81
C SER A 5 16.17 6.86 16.51
N PRO A 6 15.36 5.86 16.12
CA PRO A 6 14.48 5.97 14.96
C PRO A 6 13.59 7.23 15.09
N PRO A 7 13.31 7.97 14.00
CA PRO A 7 12.34 9.05 14.06
C PRO A 7 11.00 8.49 14.56
N SER A 8 10.30 9.26 15.40
CA SER A 8 8.96 8.86 15.84
C SER A 8 8.03 8.76 14.63
N SER A 9 7.01 7.90 14.69
CA SER A 9 6.06 7.71 13.57
C SER A 9 5.51 9.04 13.04
N GLY A 10 5.22 10.00 13.92
CA GLY A 10 4.77 11.34 13.56
C GLY A 10 5.80 12.16 12.78
N GLN A 11 7.08 12.13 13.17
CA GLN A 11 8.15 12.82 12.42
C GLN A 11 8.34 12.22 11.03
N HIS A 12 8.27 10.89 10.93
CA HIS A 12 8.36 10.18 9.66
C HIS A 12 7.22 10.57 8.71
N GLN A 13 5.97 10.58 9.18
CA GLN A 13 4.81 10.97 8.37
C GLN A 13 4.90 12.44 7.92
N GLN A 14 5.29 13.35 8.82
CA GLN A 14 5.47 14.76 8.47
C GLN A 14 6.54 14.96 7.38
N LYS A 15 7.62 14.17 7.39
CA LYS A 15 8.65 14.19 6.35
C LYS A 15 8.06 13.85 4.97
N TYR A 16 7.23 12.80 4.89
CA TYR A 16 6.56 12.40 3.65
C TYR A 16 5.51 13.43 3.20
N ALA A 17 4.64 13.90 4.11
CA ALA A 17 3.63 14.91 3.79
C ALA A 17 4.26 16.20 3.23
N LYS A 18 5.39 16.65 3.80
CA LYS A 18 6.14 17.80 3.27
C LYS A 18 6.74 17.54 1.89
N ALA A 19 7.28 16.35 1.64
CA ALA A 19 7.84 16.00 0.32
C ALA A 19 6.75 15.97 -0.76
N ILE A 20 5.57 15.45 -0.42
CA ILE A 20 4.40 15.42 -1.31
C ILE A 20 3.90 16.86 -1.59
N GLN A 21 3.83 17.71 -0.57
CA GLN A 21 3.49 19.13 -0.74
C GLN A 21 4.48 19.83 -1.68
N ALA A 22 5.79 19.61 -1.51
CA ALA A 22 6.80 20.20 -2.38
C ALA A 22 6.66 19.74 -3.85
N ALA A 23 6.31 18.47 -4.08
CA ALA A 23 6.02 17.98 -5.42
C ALA A 23 4.77 18.65 -6.00
N ARG A 24 3.71 18.80 -5.19
CA ARG A 24 2.49 19.52 -5.57
C ARG A 24 2.74 20.97 -5.96
N ASP A 25 3.54 21.68 -5.18
CA ASP A 25 3.87 23.10 -5.42
C ASP A 25 4.65 23.30 -6.73
N THR A 26 5.26 22.24 -7.25
CA THR A 26 6.00 22.27 -8.52
C THR A 26 5.06 22.21 -9.73
N SER A 27 4.21 21.18 -9.81
CA SER A 27 3.18 21.03 -10.87
C SER A 27 2.27 19.83 -10.61
N GLU A 28 1.18 19.74 -11.38
CA GLU A 28 0.33 18.55 -11.51
C GLU A 28 1.13 17.29 -11.83
N GLN A 29 1.94 17.38 -12.90
CA GLN A 29 2.77 16.27 -13.36
C GLN A 29 3.78 15.83 -12.27
N ALA A 30 4.42 16.78 -11.59
CA ALA A 30 5.37 16.48 -10.52
C ALA A 30 4.71 15.78 -9.33
N PHE A 31 3.46 16.16 -8.99
CA PHE A 31 2.70 15.47 -7.95
C PHE A 31 2.42 14.01 -8.31
N HIS A 32 1.89 13.73 -9.50
CA HIS A 32 1.61 12.36 -9.93
C HIS A 32 2.89 11.53 -10.05
N ALA A 33 3.93 12.08 -10.69
CA ALA A 33 5.23 11.43 -10.87
C ALA A 33 5.93 11.09 -9.55
N TRP A 34 5.63 11.79 -8.45
CA TRP A 34 6.20 11.48 -7.13
C TRP A 34 5.82 10.08 -6.64
N PHE A 35 4.63 9.58 -7.00
CA PHE A 35 4.10 8.30 -6.53
C PHE A 35 4.46 7.11 -7.41
N ASP A 36 4.68 7.33 -8.71
CA ASP A 36 4.82 6.24 -9.69
C ASP A 36 5.95 6.43 -10.70
N ALA A 37 6.71 7.53 -10.61
CA ALA A 37 7.77 7.91 -11.55
C ALA A 37 7.32 8.03 -13.03
N SER A 38 6.02 8.24 -13.27
CA SER A 38 5.47 8.44 -14.61
C SER A 38 5.92 9.77 -15.22
N SER A 39 6.07 9.78 -16.54
CA SER A 39 6.43 10.97 -17.31
C SER A 39 5.22 11.82 -17.69
N SER A 40 3.99 11.31 -17.56
CA SER A 40 2.75 12.03 -17.84
C SER A 40 1.56 11.47 -17.06
N LEU A 41 0.47 12.23 -17.00
CA LEU A 41 -0.78 11.79 -16.38
C LEU A 41 -1.37 10.56 -17.09
N ASP A 42 -1.32 10.54 -18.43
CA ASP A 42 -1.81 9.39 -19.22
C ASP A 42 -1.01 8.12 -18.94
N GLU A 43 0.30 8.24 -18.73
CA GLU A 43 1.14 7.13 -18.32
C GLU A 43 0.82 6.67 -16.88
N SER A 44 0.58 7.62 -15.95
CA SER A 44 0.13 7.31 -14.58
C SER A 44 -1.18 6.52 -14.59
N VAL A 45 -2.17 6.97 -15.38
CA VAL A 45 -3.45 6.28 -15.56
C VAL A 45 -3.22 4.88 -16.14
N THR A 46 -2.51 4.78 -17.25
CA THR A 46 -2.26 3.50 -17.94
C THR A 46 -1.54 2.50 -17.05
N SER A 47 -0.48 2.93 -16.36
CA SER A 47 0.25 2.08 -15.42
C SER A 47 -0.63 1.65 -14.24
N GLY A 48 -1.52 2.53 -13.76
CA GLY A 48 -2.53 2.24 -12.75
C GLY A 48 -3.39 1.04 -13.11
N PHE A 49 -3.90 0.98 -14.34
CA PHE A 49 -4.71 -0.14 -14.82
C PHE A 49 -3.93 -1.46 -14.81
N TRP A 50 -2.68 -1.44 -15.29
CA TRP A 50 -1.85 -2.65 -15.32
C TRP A 50 -1.45 -3.12 -13.93
N ASP A 51 -1.02 -2.20 -13.06
CA ASP A 51 -0.67 -2.54 -11.70
C ASP A 51 -1.88 -3.05 -10.92
N PHE A 52 -3.05 -2.43 -11.05
CA PHE A 52 -4.24 -2.92 -10.37
C PHE A 52 -4.62 -4.34 -10.84
N SER A 53 -4.61 -4.56 -12.15
CA SER A 53 -5.00 -5.84 -12.75
C SER A 53 -4.03 -6.97 -12.40
N VAL A 54 -2.72 -6.69 -12.38
CA VAL A 54 -1.69 -7.70 -12.12
C VAL A 54 -1.44 -7.89 -10.63
N HIS A 55 -1.40 -6.80 -9.87
CA HIS A 55 -0.93 -6.82 -8.49
C HIS A 55 -2.06 -6.87 -7.46
N ILE A 56 -3.23 -6.29 -7.75
CA ILE A 56 -4.35 -6.23 -6.80
C ILE A 56 -5.37 -7.33 -7.07
N LEU A 57 -5.82 -7.48 -8.33
CA LEU A 57 -6.78 -8.50 -8.74
C LEU A 57 -6.12 -9.86 -9.03
N THR A 58 -5.28 -10.34 -8.09
CA THR A 58 -4.63 -11.64 -8.23
C THR A 58 -5.65 -12.77 -8.29
N PRO A 59 -5.34 -13.94 -8.89
CA PRO A 59 -6.25 -15.08 -8.90
C PRO A 59 -6.77 -15.46 -7.51
N GLN A 60 -5.94 -15.29 -6.47
CA GLN A 60 -6.37 -15.58 -5.10
C GLN A 60 -7.37 -14.54 -4.57
N VAL A 61 -7.17 -13.25 -4.85
CA VAL A 61 -8.11 -12.19 -4.47
C VAL A 61 -9.46 -12.39 -5.17
N LEU A 62 -9.45 -12.75 -6.44
CA LEU A 62 -10.68 -12.97 -7.23
C LEU A 62 -11.58 -14.08 -6.66
N GLN A 63 -11.02 -15.04 -5.91
CA GLN A 63 -11.83 -16.08 -5.23
C GLN A 63 -12.68 -15.53 -4.07
N TYR A 64 -12.36 -14.34 -3.55
CA TYR A 64 -13.02 -13.75 -2.38
C TYR A 64 -13.88 -12.53 -2.72
N ILE A 65 -13.89 -12.07 -3.96
CA ILE A 65 -14.63 -10.87 -4.40
C ILE A 65 -15.69 -11.25 -5.43
N ALA A 66 -16.81 -11.79 -4.95
CA ALA A 66 -18.01 -11.98 -5.76
C ALA A 66 -18.81 -10.67 -5.85
N SER A 67 -19.39 -10.40 -7.02
CA SER A 67 -20.22 -9.21 -7.30
C SER A 67 -19.55 -7.89 -6.90
N PRO A 68 -18.36 -7.55 -7.45
CA PRO A 68 -17.54 -6.43 -6.99
C PRO A 68 -18.29 -5.07 -6.98
N HIS A 69 -19.23 -4.86 -7.90
CA HIS A 69 -20.08 -3.66 -7.94
C HIS A 69 -20.95 -3.43 -6.69
N GLN A 70 -21.07 -4.42 -5.79
CA GLN A 70 -21.78 -4.31 -4.50
C GLN A 70 -20.81 -4.25 -3.31
N LYS A 71 -19.50 -4.20 -3.58
CA LYS A 71 -18.43 -4.34 -2.60
C LYS A 71 -17.77 -2.99 -2.34
N THR A 72 -17.24 -2.84 -1.14
CA THR A 72 -16.42 -1.68 -0.76
C THR A 72 -14.95 -2.08 -0.76
N ALA A 73 -14.13 -1.38 -1.55
CA ALA A 73 -12.68 -1.52 -1.53
C ALA A 73 -12.03 -0.34 -0.78
N LEU A 74 -10.92 -0.60 -0.08
CA LEU A 74 -10.11 0.42 0.56
C LEU A 74 -8.64 0.32 0.12
N GLU A 75 -8.10 1.43 -0.35
CA GLU A 75 -6.68 1.62 -0.63
C GLU A 75 -5.97 2.28 0.55
N ILE A 76 -4.90 1.65 1.02
CA ILE A 76 -3.96 2.27 1.95
C ILE A 76 -2.86 2.96 1.14
N GLY A 77 -2.74 4.28 1.29
CA GLY A 77 -1.78 5.12 0.60
C GLY A 77 -2.20 5.40 -0.84
N HIS A 78 -3.34 6.07 -1.04
CA HIS A 78 -3.89 6.31 -2.37
C HIS A 78 -3.03 7.24 -3.24
N GLY A 79 -2.14 8.03 -2.64
CA GLY A 79 -1.28 8.97 -3.33
C GLY A 79 -2.03 9.82 -4.36
N GLY A 80 -1.53 9.87 -5.60
CA GLY A 80 -2.18 10.56 -6.71
C GLY A 80 -3.47 9.90 -7.24
N GLY A 81 -3.88 8.76 -6.70
CA GLY A 81 -5.16 8.11 -7.01
C GLY A 81 -5.16 7.15 -8.22
N ARG A 82 -3.99 6.79 -8.77
CA ARG A 82 -3.93 6.00 -10.02
C ARG A 82 -4.54 4.59 -9.88
N LEU A 83 -4.34 3.90 -8.74
CA LEU A 83 -4.96 2.60 -8.48
C LEU A 83 -6.43 2.77 -8.05
N LEU A 84 -6.71 3.76 -7.21
CA LEU A 84 -8.06 4.08 -6.75
C LEU A 84 -9.01 4.39 -7.92
N ASN A 85 -8.52 5.09 -8.95
CA ASN A 85 -9.21 5.32 -10.21
C ASN A 85 -9.70 4.02 -10.85
N VAL A 86 -8.85 2.99 -10.84
CA VAL A 86 -9.17 1.68 -11.41
C VAL A 86 -10.14 0.92 -10.51
N ALA A 87 -9.96 0.97 -9.19
CA ALA A 87 -10.89 0.37 -8.23
C ALA A 87 -12.32 0.91 -8.43
N CYS A 88 -12.47 2.20 -8.70
CA CYS A 88 -13.77 2.83 -8.99
C CYS A 88 -14.51 2.20 -10.20
N ASN A 89 -13.80 1.53 -11.12
CA ASN A 89 -14.45 0.83 -12.25
C ASN A 89 -15.08 -0.50 -11.85
N TYR A 90 -14.66 -1.11 -10.75
CA TYR A 90 -15.06 -2.46 -10.35
C TYR A 90 -15.95 -2.46 -9.12
N PHE A 91 -15.69 -1.57 -8.16
CA PHE A 91 -16.30 -1.60 -6.83
C PHE A 91 -17.46 -0.63 -6.71
N GLY A 92 -18.48 -0.99 -5.91
CA GLY A 92 -19.62 -0.11 -5.64
C GLY A 92 -19.21 1.14 -4.86
N LYS A 93 -18.18 1.03 -4.03
CA LYS A 93 -17.55 2.14 -3.32
C LYS A 93 -16.04 1.91 -3.18
N SER A 94 -15.25 2.94 -3.46
CA SER A 94 -13.79 2.90 -3.30
C SER A 94 -13.34 3.96 -2.31
N ILE A 95 -12.62 3.56 -1.26
CA ILE A 95 -12.14 4.47 -0.21
C ILE A 95 -10.62 4.55 -0.32
N GLY A 96 -10.07 5.75 -0.47
CA GLY A 96 -8.64 5.99 -0.33
C GLY A 96 -8.32 6.55 1.04
N ILE A 97 -7.26 6.06 1.69
CA ILE A 97 -6.64 6.76 2.83
C ILE A 97 -5.19 7.18 2.53
N ASP A 98 -4.78 8.38 2.94
CA ASP A 98 -3.38 8.84 2.83
C ASP A 98 -3.02 9.86 3.92
N ILE A 99 -1.73 10.09 4.15
CA ILE A 99 -1.20 11.02 5.17
C ILE A 99 -1.13 12.48 4.71
N HIS A 100 -1.22 12.73 3.40
CA HIS A 100 -1.09 14.06 2.83
C HIS A 100 -2.43 14.82 2.74
N ASP A 101 -2.36 16.16 2.71
CA ASP A 101 -3.52 17.08 2.65
C ASP A 101 -3.97 17.39 1.21
N GLN A 102 -3.85 16.44 0.28
CA GLN A 102 -4.08 16.69 -1.17
C GLN A 102 -5.34 16.01 -1.71
N ASN A 103 -6.32 15.75 -0.84
CA ASN A 103 -7.53 15.02 -1.22
C ASN A 103 -8.35 15.77 -2.26
N ASP A 104 -8.43 17.10 -2.18
CA ASP A 104 -9.17 17.90 -3.17
C ASP A 104 -8.59 17.71 -4.59
N TYR A 105 -7.26 17.67 -4.67
CA TYR A 105 -6.55 17.50 -5.93
C TYR A 105 -6.75 16.10 -6.53
N VAL A 106 -6.67 15.07 -5.69
CA VAL A 106 -6.96 13.69 -6.10
C VAL A 106 -8.44 13.55 -6.49
N ALA A 107 -9.35 14.23 -5.80
CA ALA A 107 -10.77 14.24 -6.13
C ALA A 107 -11.05 14.91 -7.48
N GLU A 108 -10.36 16.01 -7.81
CA GLU A 108 -10.43 16.64 -9.13
C GLU A 108 -9.96 15.69 -10.23
N PHE A 109 -8.80 15.03 -10.04
CA PHE A 109 -8.31 14.00 -10.95
C PHE A 109 -9.34 12.88 -11.16
N LEU A 110 -9.85 12.27 -10.09
CA LEU A 110 -10.82 11.17 -10.17
C LEU A 110 -12.13 11.58 -10.85
N LYS A 111 -12.64 12.79 -10.56
CA LYS A 111 -13.82 13.35 -11.26
C LYS A 111 -13.52 13.58 -12.75
N GLY A 112 -12.32 14.05 -13.08
CA GLY A 112 -11.85 14.17 -14.47
C GLY A 112 -11.78 12.83 -15.21
N GLN A 113 -11.55 11.73 -14.48
CA GLN A 113 -11.63 10.35 -14.99
C GLN A 113 -13.06 9.78 -14.99
N GLY A 114 -14.07 10.60 -14.67
CA GLY A 114 -15.47 10.24 -14.64
C GLY A 114 -15.88 9.36 -13.45
N LYS A 115 -15.17 9.45 -12.32
CA LYS A 115 -15.51 8.69 -11.10
C LYS A 115 -16.36 9.51 -10.14
N ASP A 116 -17.34 8.87 -9.52
CA ASP A 116 -18.25 9.46 -8.53
C ASP A 116 -18.47 8.58 -7.29
N ASN A 117 -17.96 7.35 -7.31
CA ASN A 117 -18.12 6.33 -6.28
C ASN A 117 -16.92 6.22 -5.34
N PHE A 118 -16.28 7.35 -5.00
CA PHE A 118 -15.08 7.39 -4.16
C PHE A 118 -15.24 8.23 -2.90
N GLU A 119 -14.43 7.91 -1.88
CA GLU A 119 -14.25 8.69 -0.65
C GLU A 119 -12.75 8.79 -0.33
N LEU A 120 -12.26 9.98 0.03
CA LEU A 120 -10.85 10.21 0.37
C LEU A 120 -10.74 10.68 1.82
N ILE A 121 -9.98 9.95 2.62
CA ILE A 121 -9.83 10.19 4.06
C ILE A 121 -8.37 10.47 4.36
N LYS A 122 -8.08 11.65 4.91
CA LYS A 122 -6.76 11.92 5.48
C LYS A 122 -6.59 11.10 6.76
N THR A 123 -5.49 10.37 6.89
CA THR A 123 -5.10 9.68 8.11
C THR A 123 -3.86 10.33 8.74
N ASN A 124 -3.72 10.17 10.06
CA ASN A 124 -2.48 10.45 10.76
C ASN A 124 -1.39 9.36 10.55
N GLY A 125 -1.65 8.35 9.72
CA GLY A 125 -0.71 7.25 9.40
C GLY A 125 -0.45 6.27 10.55
N THR A 126 -1.16 6.40 11.67
CA THR A 126 -1.13 5.45 12.79
C THR A 126 -2.45 4.69 12.94
N GLU A 127 -3.55 5.27 12.43
CA GLU A 127 -4.89 4.72 12.57
C GLU A 127 -5.63 4.74 11.23
N ILE A 128 -6.55 3.78 11.06
CA ILE A 128 -7.50 3.80 9.94
C ILE A 128 -8.86 4.13 10.54
N GLU A 129 -9.34 5.36 10.37
CA GLU A 129 -10.61 5.86 10.92
C GLU A 129 -11.83 5.40 10.09
N VAL A 130 -11.89 4.10 9.82
CA VAL A 130 -12.99 3.46 9.09
C VAL A 130 -13.76 2.54 10.05
N ALA A 131 -15.07 2.46 9.86
CA ALA A 131 -15.94 1.60 10.66
C ALA A 131 -15.47 0.14 10.63
N GLY A 132 -15.57 -0.55 11.76
CA GLY A 132 -15.26 -1.98 11.82
C GLY A 132 -16.17 -2.79 10.89
N THR A 133 -15.68 -3.93 10.40
CA THR A 133 -16.48 -4.89 9.60
C THR A 133 -17.23 -4.26 8.41
N SER A 134 -16.62 -3.32 7.70
CA SER A 134 -17.27 -2.53 6.65
C SER A 134 -16.65 -2.72 5.26
N ILE A 135 -15.44 -3.26 5.16
CA ILE A 135 -14.67 -3.34 3.92
C ILE A 135 -14.60 -4.78 3.40
N ASP A 136 -14.78 -4.97 2.09
CA ASP A 136 -14.70 -6.28 1.44
C ASP A 136 -13.29 -6.59 0.89
N LEU A 137 -12.60 -5.57 0.37
CA LEU A 137 -11.21 -5.65 -0.09
C LEU A 137 -10.38 -4.52 0.53
N VAL A 138 -9.27 -4.84 1.19
CA VAL A 138 -8.24 -3.85 1.53
C VAL A 138 -6.99 -4.12 0.69
N TYR A 139 -6.40 -3.09 0.10
CA TYR A 139 -5.17 -3.25 -0.66
C TYR A 139 -4.19 -2.11 -0.44
N SER A 140 -2.91 -2.38 -0.73
CA SER A 140 -1.84 -1.38 -0.66
C SER A 140 -0.74 -1.75 -1.65
N PHE A 141 -0.16 -0.79 -2.35
CA PHE A 141 0.95 -1.03 -3.28
C PHE A 141 2.02 0.06 -3.14
N ILE A 142 3.27 -0.32 -2.84
CA ILE A 142 4.39 0.62 -2.59
C ILE A 142 4.11 1.51 -1.36
N VAL A 143 3.58 0.93 -0.27
CA VAL A 143 3.23 1.69 0.94
C VAL A 143 3.87 1.09 2.19
N LEU A 144 3.61 -0.18 2.51
CA LEU A 144 4.05 -0.76 3.79
C LEU A 144 5.58 -0.86 3.92
N GLN A 145 6.30 -0.84 2.79
CA GLN A 145 7.76 -0.80 2.74
C GLN A 145 8.36 0.53 3.23
N HIS A 146 7.55 1.59 3.28
CA HIS A 146 7.92 2.93 3.73
C HIS A 146 7.49 3.20 5.16
N LEU A 147 6.96 2.21 5.89
CA LEU A 147 6.64 2.38 7.30
C LEU A 147 7.91 2.54 8.14
N PRO A 148 7.86 3.36 9.21
CA PRO A 148 9.04 3.67 10.01
C PRO A 148 9.49 2.50 10.87
N SER A 149 8.59 1.58 11.22
CA SER A 149 8.86 0.48 12.14
C SER A 149 7.96 -0.73 11.92
N TYR A 150 8.38 -1.87 12.47
CA TYR A 150 7.56 -3.07 12.54
C TYR A 150 6.32 -2.86 13.43
N GLN A 151 6.42 -2.02 14.46
CA GLN A 151 5.26 -1.66 15.29
C GLN A 151 4.20 -0.90 14.47
N ALA A 152 4.60 0.01 13.59
CA ALA A 152 3.68 0.68 12.68
C ALA A 152 2.99 -0.32 11.74
N LEU A 153 3.76 -1.28 11.19
CA LEU A 153 3.20 -2.36 10.37
C LEU A 153 2.18 -3.20 11.16
N GLU A 154 2.50 -3.55 12.41
CA GLU A 154 1.59 -4.26 13.30
C GLU A 154 0.28 -3.49 13.53
N GLY A 155 0.35 -2.18 13.74
CA GLY A 155 -0.83 -1.30 13.82
C GLY A 155 -1.68 -1.35 12.55
N TYR A 156 -1.06 -1.29 11.37
CA TYR A 156 -1.77 -1.42 10.10
C TYR A 156 -2.43 -2.79 9.93
N ILE A 157 -1.75 -3.89 10.24
CA ILE A 157 -2.34 -5.24 10.14
C ILE A 157 -3.52 -5.41 11.12
N ALA A 158 -3.40 -4.86 12.33
CA ALA A 158 -4.49 -4.85 13.30
C ALA A 158 -5.70 -4.05 12.78
N ALA A 159 -5.45 -2.86 12.21
CA ALA A 159 -6.49 -2.01 11.65
C ALA A 159 -7.18 -2.68 10.44
N VAL A 160 -6.41 -3.29 9.53
CA VAL A 160 -6.93 -4.07 8.38
C VAL A 160 -7.86 -5.18 8.87
N SER A 161 -7.44 -5.96 9.87
CA SER A 161 -8.29 -7.00 10.45
C SER A 161 -9.59 -6.41 11.02
N ARG A 162 -9.52 -5.30 11.77
CA ARG A 162 -10.67 -4.65 12.38
C ARG A 162 -11.72 -4.19 11.35
N ILE A 163 -11.30 -3.62 10.23
CA ILE A 163 -12.19 -3.00 9.22
C ILE A 163 -12.74 -4.00 8.20
N LEU A 164 -12.04 -5.09 7.91
CA LEU A 164 -12.51 -6.10 6.96
C LEU A 164 -13.79 -6.77 7.45
N LYS A 165 -14.75 -7.07 6.59
CA LYS A 165 -15.87 -7.98 6.93
C LYS A 165 -15.33 -9.40 7.18
N PRO A 166 -16.00 -10.26 7.96
CA PRO A 166 -15.73 -11.69 7.92
C PRO A 166 -15.78 -12.21 6.47
N GLY A 167 -14.75 -12.95 6.05
CA GLY A 167 -14.56 -13.38 4.67
C GLY A 167 -13.98 -12.32 3.72
N GLY A 168 -13.82 -11.07 4.16
CA GLY A 168 -13.14 -10.02 3.41
C GLY A 168 -11.63 -10.30 3.24
N VAL A 169 -11.05 -9.78 2.17
CA VAL A 169 -9.68 -10.10 1.74
C VAL A 169 -8.77 -8.86 1.79
N ALA A 170 -7.52 -9.06 2.20
CA ALA A 170 -6.45 -8.08 2.12
C ALA A 170 -5.41 -8.52 1.09
N GLN A 171 -4.99 -7.61 0.21
CA GLN A 171 -3.87 -7.77 -0.73
C GLN A 171 -2.80 -6.72 -0.44
N LEU A 172 -1.79 -7.09 0.33
CA LEU A 172 -0.84 -6.14 0.90
C LEU A 172 0.58 -6.40 0.44
N TYR A 173 1.23 -5.37 -0.10
CA TYR A 173 2.63 -5.40 -0.50
C TYR A 173 3.54 -4.77 0.54
N PHE A 174 4.70 -5.40 0.78
CA PHE A 174 5.66 -5.01 1.80
C PHE A 174 7.11 -5.24 1.34
N GLY A 175 8.06 -4.57 2.00
CA GLY A 175 9.48 -4.63 1.66
C GLY A 175 10.05 -6.03 1.78
N LYS A 176 10.73 -6.50 0.73
CA LYS A 176 11.22 -7.87 0.63
C LYS A 176 12.51 -8.06 1.44
N PHE A 177 12.46 -8.91 2.47
CA PHE A 177 13.64 -9.25 3.30
C PHE A 177 14.85 -9.76 2.50
N GLY A 178 14.61 -10.43 1.37
CA GLY A 178 15.67 -10.90 0.48
C GLY A 178 16.47 -9.79 -0.23
N GLN A 179 16.09 -8.51 -0.07
CA GLN A 179 16.91 -7.38 -0.52
C GLN A 179 18.13 -7.14 0.36
N LEU A 180 18.13 -7.65 1.59
CA LEU A 180 19.27 -7.55 2.49
C LEU A 180 20.45 -8.35 1.96
N SER A 181 21.67 -7.92 2.26
CA SER A 181 22.86 -8.73 1.99
C SER A 181 22.81 -10.05 2.78
N PHE A 182 23.53 -11.08 2.34
CA PHE A 182 23.54 -12.38 3.01
C PHE A 182 23.89 -12.28 4.51
N GLY A 183 24.88 -11.46 4.87
CA GLY A 183 25.26 -11.24 6.27
C GLY A 183 24.16 -10.58 7.10
N GLU A 184 23.44 -9.62 6.52
CA GLU A 184 22.28 -9.00 7.17
C GLU A 184 21.10 -9.97 7.30
N GLN A 185 20.83 -10.77 6.26
CA GLN A 185 19.79 -11.79 6.32
C GLN A 185 20.06 -12.77 7.47
N LEU A 186 21.32 -13.20 7.66
CA LEU A 186 21.70 -14.06 8.77
C LEU A 186 21.53 -13.34 10.13
N ARG A 187 21.99 -12.10 10.23
CA ARG A 187 21.88 -11.27 11.44
C ARG A 187 20.42 -11.06 11.90
N TYR A 188 19.52 -10.80 10.95
CA TYR A 188 18.12 -10.48 11.24
C TYR A 188 17.17 -11.68 11.11
N ARG A 189 17.67 -12.89 10.81
CA ARG A 189 16.85 -14.08 10.54
C ARG A 189 15.86 -14.41 11.66
N LEU A 190 16.31 -14.36 12.91
CA LEU A 190 15.46 -14.68 14.08
C LEU A 190 14.41 -13.60 14.34
N GLN A 191 14.77 -12.33 14.15
CA GLN A 191 13.84 -11.21 14.30
C GLN A 191 12.78 -11.21 13.19
N GLY A 192 13.20 -11.53 11.96
CA GLY A 192 12.36 -11.68 10.78
C GLY A 192 12.00 -10.35 10.11
N TYR A 193 12.63 -9.24 10.49
CA TYR A 193 12.49 -7.93 9.86
C TYR A 193 13.72 -7.06 10.14
N LYS A 194 13.89 -6.01 9.35
CA LYS A 194 14.88 -4.95 9.59
C LYS A 194 14.24 -3.58 9.34
N GLU A 195 14.41 -2.69 10.30
CA GLU A 195 14.08 -1.27 10.20
C GLU A 195 15.34 -0.52 9.73
N ILE A 196 15.20 0.27 8.66
CA ILE A 196 16.28 1.03 8.02
C ILE A 196 16.05 2.50 8.39
N THR A 197 16.53 2.88 9.57
CA THR A 197 16.24 4.17 10.22
C THR A 197 16.73 5.39 9.46
N ASN A 198 17.76 5.23 8.61
CA ASN A 198 18.36 6.31 7.82
C ASN A 198 17.88 6.32 6.36
N ALA A 199 16.78 5.64 6.04
CA ALA A 199 16.25 5.64 4.67
C ALA A 199 15.82 7.04 4.23
N GLU A 200 16.20 7.40 3.00
CA GLU A 200 15.68 8.58 2.33
C GLU A 200 14.17 8.43 2.04
N VAL A 201 13.50 9.54 1.75
CA VAL A 201 12.09 9.49 1.29
C VAL A 201 12.02 8.67 0.00
N ASN A 202 10.94 7.91 -0.20
CA ASN A 202 10.72 7.01 -1.33
C ASN A 202 11.69 5.81 -1.43
N HIS A 203 12.56 5.61 -0.43
CA HIS A 203 13.32 4.38 -0.28
C HIS A 203 12.70 3.46 0.77
N THR A 204 12.98 2.15 0.65
CA THR A 204 12.48 1.15 1.60
C THR A 204 13.07 1.40 3.00
N SER A 205 12.19 1.65 3.97
CA SER A 205 12.54 1.81 5.39
C SER A 205 12.25 0.57 6.22
N LEU A 206 11.45 -0.37 5.72
CA LEU A 206 11.10 -1.60 6.40
C LEU A 206 11.11 -2.79 5.45
N VAL A 207 11.88 -3.82 5.79
CA VAL A 207 11.83 -5.12 5.13
C VAL A 207 11.41 -6.21 6.11
N VAL A 208 10.57 -7.14 5.65
CA VAL A 208 9.96 -8.17 6.50
C VAL A 208 10.02 -9.53 5.81
N HIS A 209 10.38 -10.56 6.57
CA HIS A 209 10.39 -11.93 6.10
C HIS A 209 8.95 -12.45 5.97
N SER A 210 8.62 -13.16 4.89
CA SER A 210 7.24 -13.60 4.65
C SER A 210 6.66 -14.46 5.78
N GLY A 211 7.49 -15.29 6.43
CA GLY A 211 7.08 -16.04 7.63
C GLY A 211 6.72 -15.14 8.82
N LYS A 212 7.42 -14.01 9.00
CA LYS A 212 7.10 -13.02 10.05
C LYS A 212 5.79 -12.31 9.74
N MET A 213 5.59 -11.89 8.49
CA MET A 213 4.33 -11.32 8.01
C MET A 213 3.16 -12.31 8.20
N LYS A 214 3.35 -13.59 7.86
CA LYS A 214 2.35 -14.65 8.09
C LYS A 214 1.95 -14.76 9.56
N SER A 215 2.93 -14.80 10.45
CA SER A 215 2.69 -14.86 11.91
C SER A 215 1.95 -13.62 12.41
N LEU A 216 2.31 -12.43 11.89
CA LEU A 216 1.63 -11.18 12.22
C LEU A 216 0.17 -11.20 11.78
N CYS A 217 -0.12 -11.59 10.54
CA CYS A 217 -1.50 -11.75 10.06
C CYS A 217 -2.30 -12.70 10.98
N GLY A 218 -1.74 -13.87 11.29
CA GLY A 218 -2.40 -14.87 12.15
C GLY A 218 -2.73 -14.35 13.56
N ARG A 219 -1.83 -13.55 14.16
CA ARG A 219 -2.06 -12.92 15.48
C ARG A 219 -3.33 -12.06 15.51
N TYR A 220 -3.68 -11.46 14.38
CA TYR A 220 -4.86 -10.59 14.23
C TYR A 220 -6.04 -11.27 13.53
N GLY A 221 -6.09 -12.61 13.48
CA GLY A 221 -7.23 -13.33 12.92
C GLY A 221 -7.32 -13.27 11.38
N LEU A 222 -6.23 -12.92 10.71
CA LEU A 222 -6.14 -12.97 9.25
C LEU A 222 -5.47 -14.28 8.82
N ARG A 223 -6.23 -15.13 8.13
CA ARG A 223 -5.71 -16.38 7.55
C ARG A 223 -5.05 -16.07 6.21
N VAL A 224 -3.75 -16.30 6.13
CA VAL A 224 -3.02 -16.10 4.88
C VAL A 224 -3.34 -17.22 3.87
N VAL A 225 -3.70 -16.82 2.65
CA VAL A 225 -4.10 -17.70 1.54
C VAL A 225 -3.11 -17.72 0.40
N ASP A 226 -2.31 -16.66 0.22
CA ASP A 226 -1.28 -16.60 -0.82
C ASP A 226 -0.11 -15.68 -0.41
N PHE A 227 1.04 -15.91 -1.03
CA PHE A 227 2.25 -15.10 -0.94
C PHE A 227 2.96 -15.08 -2.29
N GLY A 228 3.51 -13.93 -2.65
CA GLY A 228 4.34 -13.83 -3.83
C GLY A 228 5.18 -12.56 -3.86
N ILE A 229 5.50 -12.12 -5.07
CA ILE A 229 6.32 -10.94 -5.34
C ILE A 229 5.58 -10.00 -6.27
N SER A 230 5.91 -8.70 -6.22
CA SER A 230 5.51 -7.77 -7.28
C SER A 230 6.36 -7.97 -8.53
N TYR A 231 5.98 -7.30 -9.62
CA TYR A 231 6.70 -7.27 -10.89
C TYR A 231 6.91 -5.83 -11.32
N LYS A 232 7.97 -5.59 -12.10
CA LYS A 232 8.30 -4.26 -12.65
C LYS A 232 7.80 -4.16 -14.08
N ASN A 233 7.57 -2.92 -14.53
CA ASN A 233 7.31 -2.57 -15.93
C ASN A 233 6.09 -3.29 -16.54
N VAL A 234 5.09 -3.63 -15.72
CA VAL A 234 3.87 -4.29 -16.21
C VAL A 234 3.15 -3.37 -17.22
N PRO A 235 2.67 -3.91 -18.36
CA PRO A 235 2.58 -5.33 -18.71
C PRO A 235 3.85 -5.91 -19.37
N SER A 236 4.76 -5.05 -19.83
CA SER A 236 5.93 -5.41 -20.62
C SER A 236 6.87 -6.35 -19.86
N GLY A 237 7.05 -7.56 -20.39
CA GLY A 237 7.95 -8.55 -19.80
C GLY A 237 7.41 -9.23 -18.54
N TYR A 238 6.11 -9.12 -18.24
CA TYR A 238 5.47 -9.91 -17.19
C TYR A 238 5.36 -11.40 -17.62
N PRO A 239 5.61 -12.38 -16.72
CA PRO A 239 6.06 -12.26 -15.32
C PRO A 239 7.60 -12.30 -15.16
N GLY A 240 8.37 -12.10 -16.22
CA GLY A 240 9.83 -12.25 -16.24
C GLY A 240 10.66 -11.17 -15.52
N SER A 241 10.04 -10.09 -15.02
CA SER A 241 10.73 -8.97 -14.34
C SER A 241 10.32 -8.82 -12.87
N PRO A 242 10.98 -9.52 -11.93
CA PRO A 242 10.70 -9.40 -10.50
C PRO A 242 10.81 -7.99 -9.92
N GLY A 243 9.84 -7.65 -9.09
CA GLY A 243 9.76 -6.44 -8.29
C GLY A 243 10.52 -6.50 -6.97
N ASN A 244 10.45 -5.37 -6.27
CA ASN A 244 11.15 -5.13 -5.01
C ASN A 244 10.26 -5.41 -3.78
N GLN A 245 9.01 -5.81 -3.99
CA GLN A 245 8.05 -6.10 -2.92
C GLN A 245 7.72 -7.58 -2.88
N ASN A 246 7.47 -8.08 -1.67
CA ASN A 246 6.65 -9.28 -1.48
C ASN A 246 5.20 -8.85 -1.28
N TYR A 247 4.25 -9.75 -1.53
CA TYR A 247 2.86 -9.55 -1.13
C TYR A 247 2.37 -10.68 -0.23
N VAL A 248 1.33 -10.37 0.55
CA VAL A 248 0.51 -11.33 1.27
C VAL A 248 -0.95 -11.12 0.88
N THR A 249 -1.65 -12.22 0.58
CA THR A 249 -3.10 -12.25 0.46
C THR A 249 -3.66 -12.92 1.71
N ALA A 250 -4.48 -12.21 2.48
CA ALA A 250 -5.01 -12.72 3.75
C ALA A 250 -6.51 -12.46 3.89
N VAL A 251 -7.23 -13.39 4.50
CA VAL A 251 -8.69 -13.34 4.63
C VAL A 251 -9.07 -13.27 6.10
N ARG A 252 -9.97 -12.34 6.45
CA ARG A 252 -10.51 -12.25 7.80
C ARG A 252 -11.39 -13.47 8.10
N GLN A 253 -11.05 -14.18 9.17
CA GLN A 253 -11.86 -15.29 9.69
C GLN A 253 -13.09 -14.79 10.43
#